data_AF-A0A3M2B2J1-F1
#
_entry.id   AF-A0A3M2B2J1-F1
#
_cell.length_a   1.000
_cell.length_b   1.000
_cell.length_c   1.000
_cell.angle_alpha   90.00
_cell.angle_beta   90.00
_cell.angle_gamma   90.00
#
_symmetry.space_group_name_H-M   'P 1'
#
loop_
_entity.id
_entity.type
_entity.pdbx_description
1 polymer ?
#
loop_
_entity_poly.entity_id
_entity_poly.type
_entity_poly.pdbx_seq_one_letter_code
_entity_poly.pdbx_strand_id
1 'polypeptide(L)'
;MLARLLGLIGRLFGLRRPGNGPTSLVLLTESVCQLTDHQIVAAIKRALPVSAPEILPSSRIAPPAYAPDAAECRVVPVAVNRAVFGVMIAPFPYIDPDAPRQSTSHAEFDQACARHRGWIAIDFLGGQIDDAYAIMGQIGAELADADTCLLLLPALGLAALPSDALIEDMRQGVWLHHFNLAALNQLHDQPADDPTPAEAARKARSRFDEFARAFQLGDGESFSVKFPFSDGKNTEHMWVEVHEIEDSIVRGVL
;
A
#
# COMPACT_ATOMS: atom_id res chain seq x y z
N MET A 1 -11.02 2.66 5.18
CA MET A 1 -10.79 1.97 6.49
C MET A 1 -9.39 1.36 6.60
N LEU A 2 -8.83 0.82 5.52
CA LEU A 2 -7.47 0.24 5.40
C LEU A 2 -6.33 1.14 5.94
N ALA A 3 -6.39 2.44 5.66
CA ALA A 3 -5.43 3.44 6.14
C ALA A 3 -5.37 3.56 7.68
N ARG A 4 -6.43 3.15 8.41
CA ARG A 4 -6.47 3.16 9.87
C ARG A 4 -5.75 1.95 10.48
N LEU A 5 -5.84 0.77 9.86
CA LEU A 5 -5.13 -0.44 10.32
C LEU A 5 -3.61 -0.24 10.17
N LEU A 6 -3.20 0.27 9.00
CA LEU A 6 -1.81 0.63 8.70
C LEU A 6 -1.31 1.83 9.52
N GLY A 7 -2.21 2.72 9.93
CA GLY A 7 -1.93 3.85 10.81
C GLY A 7 -1.69 3.47 12.27
N LEU A 8 -2.19 2.33 12.74
CA LEU A 8 -2.02 1.84 14.11
C LEU A 8 -0.58 1.35 14.35
N ILE A 9 0.02 0.68 13.37
CA ILE A 9 1.37 0.09 13.47
C ILE A 9 2.45 1.18 13.43
N GLY A 10 2.30 2.19 12.56
CA GLY A 10 3.22 3.33 12.52
C GLY A 10 3.24 4.13 13.84
N ARG A 11 2.14 4.12 14.61
CA ARG A 11 2.07 4.74 15.95
C ARG A 11 2.73 3.89 17.04
N LEU A 12 2.68 2.55 16.92
CA LEU A 12 3.33 1.65 17.87
C LEU A 12 4.86 1.72 17.80
N PHE A 13 5.42 2.07 16.64
CA PHE A 13 6.87 2.13 16.44
C PHE A 13 7.44 3.54 16.22
N GLY A 14 6.62 4.60 16.24
CA GLY A 14 7.11 6.00 16.18
C GLY A 14 7.80 6.39 14.87
N LEU A 15 7.58 5.63 13.79
CA LEU A 15 8.32 5.73 12.53
C LEU A 15 7.36 6.07 11.38
N ARG A 16 7.05 7.35 11.15
CA ARG A 16 6.50 7.76 9.85
C ARG A 16 7.05 9.10 9.37
N ARG A 17 7.57 9.09 8.14
CA ARG A 17 7.62 10.28 7.28
C ARG A 17 6.20 10.52 6.73
N PRO A 18 5.68 11.76 6.76
CA PRO A 18 4.41 12.08 6.11
C PRO A 18 4.53 11.94 4.59
N GLY A 19 3.56 11.29 3.94
CA GLY A 19 3.38 11.31 2.48
C GLY A 19 3.32 9.95 1.77
N ASN A 20 4.05 8.93 2.23
CA ASN A 20 4.06 7.62 1.57
C ASN A 20 3.31 6.58 2.41
N GLY A 21 2.47 5.76 1.75
CA GLY A 21 1.88 4.58 2.35
C GLY A 21 2.96 3.63 2.89
N PRO A 22 2.60 2.67 3.75
CA PRO A 22 3.55 1.67 4.22
C PRO A 22 4.07 0.86 3.02
N THR A 23 5.37 0.62 3.01
CA THR A 23 6.00 -0.28 2.03
C THR A 23 5.64 -1.71 2.43
N SER A 24 4.79 -2.35 1.63
CA SER A 24 4.17 -3.64 1.97
C SER A 24 4.06 -4.53 0.74
N LEU A 25 4.23 -5.84 0.94
CA LEU A 25 3.81 -6.90 0.02
C LEU A 25 2.64 -7.67 0.66
N VAL A 26 1.54 -7.83 -0.06
CA VAL A 26 0.36 -8.58 0.43
C VAL A 26 0.09 -9.78 -0.48
N LEU A 27 -0.07 -10.95 0.11
CA LEU A 27 -0.44 -12.21 -0.54
C LEU A 27 -1.89 -12.51 -0.17
N LEU A 28 -2.79 -12.56 -1.15
CA LEU A 28 -4.18 -12.98 -0.94
C LEU A 28 -4.29 -14.49 -1.11
N THR A 29 -5.01 -15.13 -0.19
CA THR A 29 -5.16 -16.59 -0.16
C THR A 29 -6.63 -17.00 -0.29
N GLU A 30 -6.90 -18.06 -1.04
CA GLU A 30 -8.25 -18.61 -1.21
C GLU A 30 -8.74 -19.35 0.03
N SER A 31 -7.81 -19.96 0.75
CA SER A 31 -8.07 -20.55 2.06
C SER A 31 -7.78 -19.55 3.18
N VAL A 32 -8.40 -19.79 4.34
CA VAL A 32 -8.01 -19.12 5.59
C VAL A 32 -6.61 -19.58 5.97
N CYS A 33 -5.65 -18.65 6.02
CA CYS A 33 -4.27 -18.97 6.36
C CYS A 33 -4.14 -19.47 7.81
N GLN A 34 -3.61 -20.69 7.99
CA GLN A 34 -3.45 -21.33 9.31
C GLN A 34 -1.99 -21.45 9.78
N LEU A 35 -1.09 -20.62 9.26
CA LEU A 35 0.33 -20.70 9.61
C LEU A 35 0.57 -20.37 11.08
N THR A 36 1.12 -21.30 11.85
CA THR A 36 1.56 -21.09 13.25
C THR A 36 2.78 -20.17 13.33
N ASP A 37 3.07 -19.60 14.50
CA ASP A 37 4.26 -18.75 14.69
C ASP A 37 5.54 -19.52 14.34
N HIS A 38 5.61 -20.80 14.71
CA HIS A 38 6.74 -21.66 14.35
C HIS A 38 6.91 -21.81 12.83
N GLN A 39 5.82 -21.97 12.07
CA GLN A 39 5.87 -22.07 10.61
C GLN A 39 6.30 -20.75 9.97
N ILE A 40 5.80 -19.61 10.47
CA ILE A 40 6.21 -18.27 10.01
C ILE A 40 7.71 -18.08 10.25
N VAL A 41 8.18 -18.37 11.46
CA VAL A 41 9.59 -18.26 11.82
C VAL A 41 10.46 -19.18 10.96
N ALA A 42 10.01 -20.42 10.70
CA ALA A 42 10.72 -21.34 9.83
C ALA A 42 10.81 -20.81 8.39
N ALA A 43 9.72 -20.23 7.85
CA ALA A 43 9.70 -19.60 6.53
C ALA A 43 10.69 -18.42 6.44
N ILE A 44 10.66 -17.51 7.42
CA ILE A 44 11.60 -16.38 7.48
C ILE A 44 13.06 -16.85 7.53
N LYS A 45 13.36 -17.88 8.33
CA LYS A 45 14.71 -18.45 8.43
C LYS A 45 15.19 -19.08 7.12
N ARG A 46 14.29 -19.70 6.35
CA ARG A 46 14.62 -20.22 5.01
C ARG A 46 14.84 -19.09 4.00
N ALA A 47 14.04 -18.04 4.07
CA ALA A 47 14.17 -16.86 3.21
C ALA A 47 15.49 -16.11 3.44
N LEU A 48 15.96 -16.04 4.70
CA LEU A 48 17.07 -15.17 5.11
C LEU A 48 18.15 -15.95 5.90
N PRO A 49 18.78 -16.97 5.30
CA PRO A 49 19.64 -17.91 6.03
C PRO A 49 20.89 -17.27 6.65
N VAL A 50 21.39 -16.18 6.04
CA VAL A 50 22.65 -15.52 6.47
C VAL A 50 22.41 -14.44 7.54
N SER A 51 21.20 -13.89 7.62
CA SER A 51 20.94 -12.67 8.42
C SER A 51 20.52 -12.92 9.87
N ALA A 52 20.43 -14.19 10.30
CA ALA A 52 20.05 -14.59 11.67
C ALA A 52 18.87 -13.77 12.22
N PRO A 53 17.68 -13.85 11.58
CA PRO A 53 16.54 -13.00 11.93
C PRO A 53 16.17 -13.14 13.41
N GLU A 54 16.03 -12.00 14.10
CA GLU A 54 15.53 -11.93 15.46
C GLU A 54 14.00 -11.81 15.41
N ILE A 55 13.32 -12.78 16.02
CA ILE A 55 11.86 -12.80 16.09
C ILE A 55 11.44 -12.10 17.36
N LEU A 56 10.68 -11.02 17.22
CA LEU A 56 10.18 -10.23 18.35
C LEU A 56 8.85 -10.81 18.85
N PRO A 57 8.41 -10.44 20.08
CA PRO A 57 7.14 -10.91 20.63
C PRO A 57 5.97 -10.64 19.69
N SER A 58 5.18 -11.68 19.41
CA SER A 58 3.99 -11.57 18.57
C SER A 58 2.94 -10.70 19.23
N SER A 59 2.15 -10.00 18.41
CA SER A 59 0.97 -9.27 18.86
C SER A 59 -0.26 -9.65 18.04
N ARG A 60 -1.42 -9.12 18.46
CA ARG A 60 -2.69 -9.36 17.80
C ARG A 60 -3.40 -8.04 17.51
N ILE A 61 -4.08 -7.99 16.39
CA ILE A 61 -4.88 -6.84 15.95
C ILE A 61 -6.30 -7.33 15.74
N ALA A 62 -7.26 -6.60 16.31
CA ALA A 62 -8.69 -6.88 16.12
C ALA A 62 -9.06 -6.85 14.63
N PRO A 63 -10.04 -7.67 14.21
CA PRO A 63 -10.49 -7.67 12.83
C PRO A 63 -11.12 -6.32 12.42
N PRO A 64 -11.21 -6.03 11.11
CA PRO A 64 -11.87 -4.83 10.61
C PRO A 64 -13.39 -4.87 10.85
N ALA A 65 -14.04 -3.71 10.78
CA ALA A 65 -15.47 -3.60 11.06
C ALA A 65 -16.37 -4.39 10.10
N TYR A 66 -15.91 -4.68 8.87
CA TYR A 66 -16.65 -5.52 7.91
C TYR A 66 -16.54 -7.03 8.22
N ALA A 67 -15.67 -7.42 9.15
CA ALA A 67 -15.47 -8.81 9.55
C ALA A 67 -15.46 -8.95 11.10
N PRO A 68 -16.51 -8.48 11.81
CA PRO A 68 -16.48 -8.36 13.27
C PRO A 68 -16.35 -9.70 14.00
N ASP A 69 -16.83 -10.78 13.37
CA ASP A 69 -16.80 -12.15 13.93
C ASP A 69 -15.54 -12.94 13.54
N ALA A 70 -14.63 -12.34 12.77
CA ALA A 70 -13.42 -13.02 12.34
C ALA A 70 -12.40 -13.13 13.49
N ALA A 71 -11.54 -14.15 13.42
CA ALA A 71 -10.43 -14.25 14.35
C ALA A 71 -9.43 -13.09 14.15
N GLU A 72 -8.73 -12.74 15.22
CA GLU A 72 -7.76 -11.64 15.23
C GLU A 72 -6.62 -11.87 14.22
N CYS A 73 -6.15 -10.76 13.62
CA CYS A 73 -4.95 -10.76 12.82
C CYS A 73 -3.74 -10.97 13.74
N ARG A 74 -2.86 -11.90 13.37
CA ARG A 74 -1.59 -12.14 14.07
C ARG A 74 -0.50 -11.29 13.43
N VAL A 75 0.40 -10.78 14.25
CA VAL A 75 1.55 -10.00 13.80
C VAL A 75 2.82 -10.56 14.43
N VAL A 76 3.76 -10.97 13.60
CA VAL A 76 5.07 -11.47 13.99
C VAL A 76 6.12 -10.48 13.49
N PRO A 77 6.66 -9.60 14.36
CA PRO A 77 7.71 -8.69 13.96
C PRO A 77 9.06 -9.42 13.88
N VAL A 78 9.86 -9.03 12.89
CA VAL A 78 11.12 -9.68 12.53
C VAL A 78 12.17 -8.59 12.35
N ALA A 79 13.25 -8.63 13.13
CA ALA A 79 14.40 -7.76 12.94
C ALA A 79 15.47 -8.48 12.10
N VAL A 80 15.93 -7.82 11.05
CA VAL A 80 16.92 -8.32 10.09
C VAL A 80 17.85 -7.18 9.72
N ASN A 81 19.16 -7.31 9.94
CA ASN A 81 20.17 -6.31 9.51
C ASN A 81 19.82 -4.84 9.86
N ARG A 82 19.32 -4.58 11.08
CA ARG A 82 18.85 -3.25 11.55
C ARG A 82 17.59 -2.71 10.87
N ALA A 83 16.91 -3.52 10.07
CA ALA A 83 15.56 -3.30 9.60
C ALA A 83 14.56 -4.12 10.41
N VAL A 84 13.33 -3.63 10.50
CA VAL A 84 12.22 -4.34 11.13
C VAL A 84 11.12 -4.54 10.09
N PHE A 85 10.68 -5.78 9.96
CA PHE A 85 9.56 -6.20 9.14
C PHE A 85 8.43 -6.72 10.04
N GLY A 86 7.18 -6.56 9.62
CA GLY A 86 6.02 -7.17 10.25
C GLY A 86 5.40 -8.20 9.32
N VAL A 87 5.35 -9.47 9.75
CA VAL A 87 4.58 -10.49 9.04
C VAL A 87 3.20 -10.59 9.68
N MET A 88 2.18 -10.21 8.94
CA MET A 88 0.79 -10.18 9.37
C MET A 88 0.02 -11.32 8.71
N ILE A 89 -0.83 -12.00 9.48
CA ILE A 89 -1.69 -13.06 8.96
C ILE A 89 -3.12 -12.80 9.43
N ALA A 90 -4.03 -12.70 8.48
CA ALA A 90 -5.42 -12.43 8.73
C ALA A 90 -6.32 -13.55 8.18
N PRO A 91 -7.21 -14.11 9.02
CA PRO A 91 -8.14 -15.16 8.61
C PRO A 91 -9.45 -14.58 8.05
N PHE A 92 -9.37 -13.45 7.37
CA PHE A 92 -10.49 -12.75 6.75
C PHE A 92 -10.03 -12.07 5.45
N PRO A 93 -10.93 -11.77 4.49
CA PRO A 93 -10.59 -11.10 3.25
C PRO A 93 -9.83 -9.78 3.51
N TYR A 94 -8.84 -9.44 2.68
CA TYR A 94 -8.14 -8.16 2.74
C TYR A 94 -9.03 -7.03 2.23
N ILE A 95 -9.73 -7.32 1.12
CA ILE A 95 -10.68 -6.44 0.47
C ILE A 95 -12.07 -6.85 0.94
N ASP A 96 -12.83 -5.87 1.39
CA ASP A 96 -14.23 -6.07 1.78
C ASP A 96 -15.00 -6.74 0.62
N PRO A 97 -15.60 -7.92 0.84
CA PRO A 97 -16.35 -8.63 -0.19
C PRO A 97 -17.57 -7.85 -0.69
N ASP A 98 -18.15 -6.99 0.16
CA ASP A 98 -19.37 -6.24 -0.11
C ASP A 98 -19.09 -4.81 -0.59
N ALA A 99 -17.84 -4.36 -0.56
CA ALA A 99 -17.47 -3.06 -1.11
C ALA A 99 -17.77 -3.01 -2.61
N PRO A 100 -18.31 -1.89 -3.13
CA PRO A 100 -18.48 -1.69 -4.56
C PRO A 100 -17.14 -1.88 -5.28
N ARG A 101 -17.15 -2.66 -6.37
CA ARG A 101 -15.95 -2.87 -7.19
C ARG A 101 -16.22 -2.37 -8.59
N GLN A 102 -15.31 -1.53 -9.09
CA GLN A 102 -15.22 -1.31 -10.52
C GLN A 102 -14.55 -2.54 -11.12
N SER A 103 -15.21 -3.18 -12.09
CA SER A 103 -14.61 -4.32 -12.77
C SER A 103 -13.32 -3.86 -13.44
N THR A 104 -12.25 -4.61 -13.22
CA THR A 104 -10.99 -4.35 -13.87
C THR A 104 -11.02 -4.87 -15.31
N SER A 105 -10.09 -4.41 -16.15
CA SER A 105 -9.89 -5.02 -17.47
C SER A 105 -9.35 -6.45 -17.40
N HIS A 106 -9.10 -6.98 -16.20
CA HIS A 106 -8.44 -8.26 -15.95
C HIS A 106 -9.34 -9.18 -15.12
N ALA A 107 -10.17 -9.97 -15.79
CA ALA A 107 -11.14 -10.87 -15.13
C ALA A 107 -10.52 -11.83 -14.10
N GLU A 108 -9.27 -12.25 -14.29
CA GLU A 108 -8.54 -13.11 -13.35
C GLU A 108 -8.27 -12.41 -12.01
N PHE A 109 -8.03 -11.09 -12.04
CA PHE A 109 -7.86 -10.28 -10.84
C PHE A 109 -9.17 -10.14 -10.07
N ASP A 110 -10.26 -9.85 -10.79
CA ASP A 110 -11.61 -9.76 -10.22
C ASP A 110 -11.98 -11.09 -9.54
N GLN A 111 -11.65 -12.22 -10.18
CA GLN A 111 -11.86 -13.56 -9.61
C GLN A 111 -11.01 -13.82 -8.37
N ALA A 112 -9.71 -13.50 -8.38
CA ALA A 112 -8.85 -13.67 -7.21
C ALA A 112 -9.35 -12.82 -6.03
N CYS A 113 -9.71 -11.56 -6.28
CA CYS A 113 -10.31 -10.68 -5.28
C CYS A 113 -11.67 -11.19 -4.78
N ALA A 114 -12.45 -11.91 -5.58
CA ALA A 114 -13.73 -12.48 -5.12
C ALA A 114 -13.53 -13.79 -4.33
N ARG A 115 -12.49 -14.57 -4.67
CA ARG A 115 -12.22 -15.89 -4.08
C ARG A 115 -11.40 -15.83 -2.80
N HIS A 116 -10.59 -14.80 -2.58
CA HIS A 116 -9.75 -14.75 -1.39
C HIS A 116 -10.58 -14.75 -0.09
N ARG A 117 -10.05 -15.43 0.92
CA ARG A 117 -10.65 -15.59 2.25
C ARG A 117 -9.70 -15.19 3.37
N GLY A 118 -8.41 -15.08 3.08
CA GLY A 118 -7.38 -14.64 3.99
C GLY A 118 -6.30 -13.83 3.27
N TRP A 119 -5.35 -13.35 4.05
CA TRP A 119 -4.16 -12.71 3.50
C TRP A 119 -2.97 -12.78 4.45
N ILE A 120 -1.79 -12.64 3.86
CA ILE A 120 -0.52 -12.47 4.54
C ILE A 120 0.07 -11.13 4.07
N ALA A 121 0.48 -10.25 4.96
CA ALA A 121 1.26 -9.07 4.59
C ALA A 121 2.65 -9.11 5.19
N ILE A 122 3.61 -8.56 4.45
CA ILE A 122 4.97 -8.36 4.89
C ILE A 122 5.23 -6.87 4.75
N ASP A 123 5.26 -6.20 5.90
CA ASP A 123 5.38 -4.75 5.99
C ASP A 123 6.79 -4.37 6.40
N PHE A 124 7.40 -3.40 5.72
CA PHE A 124 8.60 -2.75 6.23
C PHE A 124 8.21 -1.67 7.26
N LEU A 125 8.59 -1.89 8.52
CA LEU A 125 8.22 -1.03 9.65
C LEU A 125 9.25 0.07 9.91
N GLY A 126 10.51 -0.15 9.52
CA GLY A 126 11.55 0.87 9.55
C GLY A 126 12.96 0.31 9.66
N GLY A 127 13.94 1.21 9.65
CA GLY A 127 15.37 0.90 9.61
C GLY A 127 16.03 1.42 8.33
N GLN A 128 17.29 1.03 8.11
CA GLN A 128 18.01 1.34 6.87
C GLN A 128 17.97 0.12 5.97
N ILE A 129 17.23 0.20 4.86
CA ILE A 129 17.31 -0.81 3.83
C ILE A 129 16.91 -0.23 2.48
N ASP A 130 17.86 -0.24 1.56
CA ASP A 130 17.60 0.20 0.18
C ASP A 130 16.80 -0.87 -0.58
N ASP A 131 16.87 -2.13 -0.13
CA ASP A 131 16.26 -3.31 -0.78
C ASP A 131 15.10 -3.92 0.03
N ALA A 132 14.24 -3.09 0.64
CA ALA A 132 13.10 -3.57 1.42
C ALA A 132 12.25 -4.58 0.63
N TYR A 133 11.98 -4.27 -0.64
CA TYR A 133 11.21 -5.14 -1.53
C TYR A 133 11.90 -6.48 -1.81
N ALA A 134 13.23 -6.52 -1.92
CA ALA A 134 13.93 -7.79 -2.12
C ALA A 134 13.67 -8.74 -0.95
N ILE A 135 13.84 -8.26 0.29
CA ILE A 135 13.60 -9.05 1.50
C ILE A 135 12.13 -9.42 1.66
N MET A 136 11.21 -8.48 1.41
CA MET A 136 9.78 -8.78 1.46
C MET A 136 9.41 -9.87 0.44
N GLY A 137 9.98 -9.83 -0.76
CA GLY A 137 9.80 -10.87 -1.77
C GLY A 137 10.33 -12.23 -1.31
N GLN A 138 11.55 -12.26 -0.76
CA GLN A 138 12.16 -13.50 -0.25
C GLN A 138 11.31 -14.15 0.84
N ILE A 139 10.84 -13.36 1.82
CA ILE A 139 9.92 -13.85 2.85
C ILE A 139 8.59 -14.29 2.22
N GLY A 140 8.06 -13.52 1.27
CA GLY A 140 6.83 -13.82 0.56
C GLY A 140 6.88 -15.14 -0.19
N ALA A 141 8.00 -15.45 -0.85
CA ALA A 141 8.17 -16.70 -1.60
C ALA A 141 8.14 -17.94 -0.70
N GLU A 142 8.54 -17.82 0.56
CA GLU A 142 8.52 -18.91 1.55
C GLU A 142 7.16 -19.06 2.25
N LEU A 143 6.31 -18.02 2.16
CA LEU A 143 4.95 -18.01 2.72
C LEU A 143 3.88 -18.29 1.66
N ALA A 144 4.18 -18.04 0.39
CA ALA A 144 3.31 -18.35 -0.73
C ALA A 144 3.15 -19.88 -0.89
N ASP A 145 1.94 -20.29 -1.21
CA ASP A 145 1.55 -21.68 -1.42
C ASP A 145 0.56 -21.81 -2.57
N ALA A 146 0.01 -23.02 -2.78
CA ALA A 146 -0.95 -23.29 -3.85
C ALA A 146 -2.28 -22.54 -3.70
N ASP A 147 -2.59 -22.03 -2.49
CA ASP A 147 -3.81 -21.28 -2.21
C ASP A 147 -3.60 -19.77 -2.39
N THR A 148 -2.38 -19.32 -2.66
CA THR A 148 -2.10 -17.92 -3.00
C THR A 148 -2.69 -17.63 -4.37
N CYS A 149 -3.56 -16.62 -4.46
CA CYS A 149 -4.28 -16.26 -5.69
C CYS A 149 -3.89 -14.90 -6.26
N LEU A 150 -3.26 -14.04 -5.46
CA LEU A 150 -2.88 -12.69 -5.90
C LEU A 150 -1.79 -12.11 -5.01
N LEU A 151 -0.86 -11.36 -5.61
CA LEU A 151 0.12 -10.55 -4.89
C LEU A 151 -0.15 -9.07 -5.16
N LEU A 152 -0.12 -8.24 -4.12
CA LEU A 152 -0.37 -6.79 -4.18
C LEU A 152 0.82 -6.01 -3.62
N LEU A 153 1.09 -4.86 -4.24
CA LEU A 153 1.97 -3.81 -3.74
C LEU A 153 1.18 -2.52 -3.52
N PRO A 154 0.51 -2.36 -2.35
CA PRO A 154 -0.38 -1.25 -2.06
C PRO A 154 0.20 0.13 -2.34
N ALA A 155 1.44 0.38 -1.92
CA ALA A 155 2.10 1.67 -2.10
C ALA A 155 2.41 2.03 -3.56
N LEU A 156 2.56 1.03 -4.44
CA LEU A 156 2.89 1.22 -5.85
C LEU A 156 1.68 1.12 -6.76
N GLY A 157 0.54 0.68 -6.23
CA GLY A 157 -0.66 0.52 -7.02
C GLY A 157 -0.65 -0.72 -7.92
N LEU A 158 0.24 -1.68 -7.68
CA LEU A 158 0.52 -2.79 -8.58
C LEU A 158 0.02 -4.14 -8.04
N ALA A 159 -0.23 -5.08 -8.95
CA ALA A 159 -0.44 -6.49 -8.62
C ALA A 159 0.20 -7.44 -9.63
N ALA A 160 0.31 -8.70 -9.22
CA ALA A 160 0.69 -9.83 -10.06
C ALA A 160 -0.08 -11.09 -9.65
N LEU A 161 -0.36 -11.95 -10.63
CA LEU A 161 -0.83 -13.31 -10.36
C LEU A 161 0.37 -14.20 -10.00
N PRO A 162 0.22 -15.13 -9.05
CA PRO A 162 1.28 -16.06 -8.70
C PRO A 162 1.64 -16.96 -9.88
N SER A 163 2.94 -17.18 -10.07
CA SER A 163 3.49 -18.16 -11.02
C SER A 163 4.81 -18.70 -10.49
N ASP A 164 5.23 -19.89 -10.91
CA ASP A 164 6.48 -20.49 -10.46
C ASP A 164 7.69 -19.58 -10.74
N ALA A 165 7.71 -18.90 -11.90
CA ALA A 165 8.76 -17.96 -12.28
C ALA A 165 8.80 -16.74 -11.34
N LEU A 166 7.63 -16.14 -11.04
CA LEU A 166 7.54 -15.05 -10.07
C LEU A 166 8.02 -15.48 -8.69
N ILE A 167 7.56 -16.63 -8.19
CA ILE A 167 7.95 -17.12 -6.87
C ILE A 167 9.45 -17.41 -6.80
N GLU A 168 10.05 -17.94 -7.87
CA GLU A 168 11.50 -18.15 -7.91
C GLU A 168 12.27 -16.82 -7.92
N ASP A 169 11.87 -15.85 -8.75
CA ASP A 169 12.52 -14.54 -8.76
C ASP A 169 12.34 -13.78 -7.44
N MET A 170 11.25 -14.03 -6.70
CA MET A 170 11.05 -13.51 -5.36
C MET A 170 12.09 -14.07 -4.37
N ARG A 171 12.44 -15.37 -4.46
CA ARG A 171 13.53 -15.96 -3.66
C ARG A 171 14.89 -15.33 -3.98
N GLN A 172 15.09 -14.93 -5.23
CA GLN A 172 16.30 -14.25 -5.68
C GLN A 172 16.30 -12.72 -5.40
N GLY A 173 15.17 -12.16 -4.93
CA GLY A 173 15.05 -10.73 -4.64
C GLY A 173 14.88 -9.84 -5.88
N VAL A 174 14.61 -10.39 -7.07
CA VAL A 174 14.56 -9.67 -8.37
C VAL A 174 13.20 -9.77 -9.06
N TRP A 175 12.12 -9.54 -8.34
CA TRP A 175 10.76 -9.92 -8.75
C TRP A 175 9.84 -8.76 -9.16
N LEU A 176 10.19 -7.50 -8.85
CA LEU A 176 9.30 -6.36 -9.09
C LEU A 176 8.92 -6.18 -10.56
N HIS A 177 9.73 -6.68 -11.49
CA HIS A 177 9.47 -6.61 -12.93
C HIS A 177 8.27 -7.47 -13.39
N HIS A 178 7.79 -8.42 -12.57
CA HIS A 178 6.58 -9.19 -12.81
C HIS A 178 5.29 -8.39 -12.55
N PHE A 179 5.39 -7.28 -11.82
CA PHE A 179 4.25 -6.45 -11.47
C PHE A 179 3.95 -5.49 -12.62
N ASN A 180 2.97 -5.86 -13.44
CA ASN A 180 2.59 -5.12 -14.64
C ASN A 180 1.09 -4.75 -14.66
N LEU A 181 0.31 -5.19 -13.67
CA LEU A 181 -1.11 -4.87 -13.56
C LEU A 181 -1.30 -3.62 -12.69
N ALA A 182 -1.90 -2.57 -13.26
CA ALA A 182 -2.41 -1.45 -12.48
C ALA A 182 -3.61 -1.94 -11.65
N ALA A 183 -3.38 -2.24 -10.37
CA ALA A 183 -4.32 -2.97 -9.53
C ALA A 183 -5.16 -2.05 -8.64
N LEU A 184 -4.63 -0.90 -8.24
CA LEU A 184 -5.22 -0.12 -7.12
C LEU A 184 -5.81 1.23 -7.51
N ASN A 185 -5.57 1.73 -8.72
CA ASN A 185 -6.30 2.91 -9.22
C ASN A 185 -7.83 2.67 -9.27
N GLN A 186 -8.29 1.42 -9.11
CA GLN A 186 -9.71 1.02 -9.09
C GLN A 186 -10.20 0.43 -7.76
N LEU A 187 -9.31 0.15 -6.79
CA LEU A 187 -9.67 -0.39 -5.46
C LEU A 187 -9.79 0.70 -4.38
N HIS A 188 -9.29 1.89 -4.66
CA HIS A 188 -9.65 3.05 -3.87
C HIS A 188 -10.97 3.56 -4.42
N ASP A 189 -12.07 3.27 -3.71
CA ASP A 189 -13.22 4.16 -3.75
C ASP A 189 -12.67 5.58 -3.55
N GLN A 190 -12.76 6.42 -4.58
CA GLN A 190 -13.07 7.81 -4.28
C GLN A 190 -14.33 7.73 -3.39
N PRO A 191 -14.30 8.27 -2.16
CA PRO A 191 -15.49 8.36 -1.34
C PRO A 191 -16.70 8.71 -2.21
N ALA A 192 -17.87 8.10 -1.99
CA ALA A 192 -19.06 8.45 -2.78
C ALA A 192 -19.43 9.94 -2.70
N ASP A 193 -18.92 10.65 -1.69
CA ASP A 193 -19.01 12.09 -1.47
C ASP A 193 -17.75 12.88 -1.88
N ASP A 194 -16.73 12.23 -2.43
CA ASP A 194 -15.58 12.93 -2.97
C ASP A 194 -16.07 13.64 -4.23
N PRO A 195 -16.03 14.99 -4.26
CA PRO A 195 -16.54 15.74 -5.38
C PRO A 195 -15.86 15.20 -6.62
N THR A 196 -16.66 14.94 -7.67
CA THR A 196 -16.13 14.52 -8.97
C THR A 196 -14.94 15.42 -9.33
N PRO A 197 -13.94 14.98 -10.11
CA PRO A 197 -12.83 15.84 -10.51
C PRO A 197 -13.27 17.22 -11.01
N ALA A 198 -14.44 17.29 -11.67
CA ALA A 198 -15.10 18.53 -12.07
C ALA A 198 -15.60 19.39 -10.89
N GLU A 199 -16.24 18.79 -9.88
CA GLU A 199 -16.68 19.50 -8.68
C GLU A 199 -15.52 19.92 -7.78
N ALA A 200 -14.48 19.09 -7.66
CA ALA A 200 -13.26 19.41 -6.95
C ALA A 200 -12.56 20.61 -7.61
N ALA A 201 -12.44 20.59 -8.95
CA ALA A 201 -11.92 21.71 -9.72
C ALA A 201 -12.79 22.97 -9.57
N ARG A 202 -14.12 22.83 -9.60
CA ARG A 202 -15.05 23.96 -9.39
C ARG A 202 -14.89 24.57 -8.01
N LYS A 203 -14.81 23.75 -6.96
CA LYS A 203 -14.64 24.21 -5.56
C LYS A 203 -13.25 24.82 -5.33
N ALA A 204 -12.21 24.26 -5.94
CA ALA A 204 -10.86 24.84 -5.91
C ALA A 204 -10.86 26.22 -6.58
N ARG A 205 -11.46 26.34 -7.78
CA ARG A 205 -11.60 27.62 -8.49
C ARG A 205 -12.42 28.64 -7.69
N SER A 206 -13.51 28.23 -7.05
CA SER A 206 -14.33 29.16 -6.23
C SER A 206 -13.62 29.67 -4.97
N ARG A 207 -12.52 29.01 -4.56
CA ARG A 207 -11.69 29.42 -3.41
C ARG A 207 -10.36 30.06 -3.84
N PHE A 208 -10.19 30.37 -5.12
CA PHE A 208 -8.95 30.96 -5.61
C PHE A 208 -8.65 32.32 -4.96
N ASP A 209 -9.66 33.19 -4.81
CA ASP A 209 -9.47 34.51 -4.19
C ASP A 209 -9.08 34.41 -2.70
N GLU A 210 -9.58 33.40 -2.00
CA GLU A 210 -9.21 33.09 -0.61
C GLU A 210 -7.73 32.67 -0.55
N PHE A 211 -7.32 31.76 -1.44
CA PHE A 211 -5.94 31.31 -1.57
C PHE A 211 -4.99 32.45 -1.93
N ALA A 212 -5.33 33.27 -2.91
CA ALA A 212 -4.51 34.40 -3.35
C ALA A 212 -4.35 35.45 -2.25
N ARG A 213 -5.41 35.71 -1.47
CA ARG A 213 -5.33 36.62 -0.31
C ARG A 213 -4.43 36.05 0.79
N ALA A 214 -4.57 34.78 1.14
CA ALA A 214 -3.71 34.14 2.12
C ALA A 214 -2.23 34.18 1.70
N PHE A 215 -1.97 33.93 0.40
CA PHE A 215 -0.63 34.05 -0.18
C PHE A 215 -0.06 35.48 -0.05
N GLN A 216 -0.84 36.50 -0.42
CA GLN A 216 -0.42 37.91 -0.30
C GLN A 216 -0.15 38.34 1.14
N LEU A 217 -0.87 37.75 2.11
CA LEU A 217 -0.67 38.01 3.54
C LEU A 217 0.48 37.21 4.15
N GLY A 218 1.02 36.22 3.43
CA GLY A 218 1.97 35.26 4.00
C GLY A 218 1.36 34.40 5.12
N ASP A 219 0.03 34.21 5.09
CA ASP A 219 -0.71 33.46 6.11
C ASP A 219 -0.66 31.95 5.82
N GLY A 220 0.54 31.36 5.97
CA GLY A 220 0.80 29.95 5.73
C GLY A 220 2.29 29.61 5.64
N GLU A 221 2.63 28.36 5.91
CA GLU A 221 4.02 27.86 5.82
C GLU A 221 4.43 27.52 4.38
N SER A 222 3.46 27.17 3.52
CA SER A 222 3.68 26.86 2.10
C SER A 222 2.40 27.05 1.28
N PHE A 223 2.56 27.43 0.02
CA PHE A 223 1.46 27.62 -0.92
C PHE A 223 1.72 26.77 -2.15
N SER A 224 0.79 25.88 -2.50
CA SER A 224 0.93 25.02 -3.68
C SER A 224 -0.39 24.86 -4.40
N VAL A 225 -0.32 24.72 -5.72
CA VAL A 225 -1.49 24.45 -6.57
C VAL A 225 -1.25 23.21 -7.42
N LYS A 226 -2.28 22.39 -7.62
CA LYS A 226 -2.20 21.24 -8.54
C LYS A 226 -2.55 21.70 -9.95
N PHE A 227 -1.60 21.64 -10.87
CA PHE A 227 -1.76 22.17 -12.23
C PHE A 227 -1.59 21.06 -13.29
N PRO A 228 -2.42 21.05 -14.35
CA PRO A 228 -2.28 20.10 -15.44
C PRO A 228 -1.16 20.53 -16.42
N PHE A 229 -0.21 19.64 -16.66
CA PHE A 229 0.81 19.75 -17.70
C PHE A 229 0.44 18.79 -18.83
N SER A 230 0.32 19.29 -20.05
CA SER A 230 -0.09 18.49 -21.20
C SER A 230 0.98 18.46 -22.28
N ASP A 231 1.26 17.27 -22.79
CA ASP A 231 2.10 17.03 -23.97
C ASP A 231 1.35 16.12 -24.94
N GLY A 232 0.86 16.71 -26.03
CA GLY A 232 0.03 16.02 -27.01
C GLY A 232 -1.27 15.46 -26.42
N LYS A 233 -1.33 14.13 -26.27
CA LYS A 233 -2.49 13.40 -25.74
C LYS A 233 -2.39 13.08 -24.24
N ASN A 234 -1.25 13.35 -23.63
CA ASN A 234 -1.00 13.03 -22.23
C ASN A 234 -1.17 14.28 -21.38
N THR A 235 -1.88 14.14 -20.26
CA THR A 235 -2.00 15.19 -19.24
C THR A 235 -1.61 14.62 -17.89
N GLU A 236 -0.57 15.17 -17.28
CA GLU A 236 -0.16 14.87 -15.91
C GLU A 236 -0.54 16.04 -14.99
N HIS A 237 -0.88 15.76 -13.74
CA HIS A 237 -1.20 16.81 -12.77
C HIS A 237 -0.13 16.85 -11.69
N MET A 238 0.62 17.94 -11.65
CA MET A 238 1.74 18.12 -10.71
C MET A 238 1.41 19.21 -9.70
N TRP A 239 2.01 19.14 -8.51
CA TRP A 239 1.96 20.23 -7.54
C TRP A 239 3.02 21.27 -7.92
N VAL A 240 2.62 22.54 -7.94
CA VAL A 240 3.49 23.70 -8.19
C VAL A 240 3.56 24.51 -6.91
N GLU A 241 4.76 24.68 -6.36
CA GLU A 241 5.01 25.59 -5.24
C GLU A 241 4.92 27.04 -5.75
N VAL A 242 4.02 27.81 -5.17
CA VAL A 242 3.68 29.16 -5.63
C VAL A 242 4.69 30.17 -5.07
N HIS A 243 5.29 30.96 -5.95
CA HIS A 243 6.18 32.06 -5.59
C HIS A 243 5.62 33.43 -5.95
N GLU A 244 4.66 33.51 -6.86
CA GLU A 244 4.05 34.76 -7.29
C GLU A 244 2.63 34.52 -7.81
N ILE A 245 1.73 35.47 -7.50
CA ILE A 245 0.36 35.53 -8.02
C ILE A 245 0.12 36.96 -8.52
N GLU A 246 -0.05 37.14 -9.83
CA GLU A 246 -0.32 38.43 -10.48
C GLU A 246 -1.45 38.28 -11.50
N ASP A 247 -2.51 39.10 -11.42
CA ASP A 247 -3.63 39.09 -12.38
C ASP A 247 -4.21 37.69 -12.68
N SER A 248 -4.32 36.83 -11.66
CA SER A 248 -4.74 35.41 -11.75
C SER A 248 -3.74 34.45 -12.41
N ILE A 249 -2.54 34.92 -12.73
CA ILE A 249 -1.41 34.10 -13.17
C ILE A 249 -0.65 33.64 -11.93
N VAL A 250 -0.56 32.31 -11.77
CA VAL A 250 0.26 31.68 -10.72
C VAL A 250 1.60 31.29 -11.32
N ARG A 251 2.69 31.73 -10.70
CA ARG A 251 4.06 31.33 -11.05
C ARG A 251 4.68 30.57 -9.90
N GLY A 252 5.50 29.59 -10.24
CA GLY A 252 6.05 28.68 -9.25
C GLY A 252 7.05 27.71 -9.83
N VAL A 253 7.50 26.79 -8.98
CA VAL A 253 8.42 25.70 -9.34
C VAL A 253 7.76 24.35 -9.06
N LEU A 254 8.19 23.32 -9.78
CA LEU A 254 7.82 21.93 -9.56
C LEU A 254 8.66 21.30 -8.44
#